data_AF-A0A7S3FGF1-F1
#
_entry.id   AF-A0A7S3FGF1-F1
#
_cell.length_a   1.000
_cell.length_b   1.000
_cell.length_c   1.000
_cell.angle_alpha   90.00
_cell.angle_beta   90.00
_cell.angle_gamma   90.00
#
_symmetry.space_group_name_H-M   'P 1'
#
loop_
_entity.id
_entity.type
_entity.pdbx_description
1 polymer ?
#
loop_
_entity_poly.entity_id
_entity_poly.type
_entity_poly.pdbx_seq_one_letter_code
_entity_poly.pdbx_strand_id
1 'polypeptide(L)'
;RLVHSTADETSARSCRSVFGRWYDNSTPTLQQCALRCSWCPVCRYASFSYQQRDCSLYSACNVEPLLPRGYGYRTVDVAMALAVARSKPARVCGYAGVHATRKSEQTQPKRSSQLAVYTAVIGGYEKTFKEPTHCNVPFIAYTDELTKTHVTHGKRSCWRMIIARAHLELDYTRGCRNSIASNQGSFNVAKFYKLNPHRLTELSTFKHVIWVDGTVRIHADLTALAFARVLTSTSIVSAFEHCELNPPTRFEHCRDGLLRNEVHIMDDIFRASRGSKGVYRGQDFSQQEQYYLHESGFREHWFANYPEARGRPQYGVWVTTFVVLNLANPDTRRFLDRWWFENANTTTQDQVTFSFVAWRTGLLPYSLPAHNVTGTWLANSLFKKLRHHV
;
A
#
# COMPACT_ATOMS: atom_id res chain seq x y z
N ARG A 1 -1.23 39.90 -45.88
CA ARG A 1 -0.52 38.60 -45.84
C ARG A 1 -0.87 37.94 -44.52
N LEU A 2 -1.82 37.01 -44.56
CA LEU A 2 -2.19 36.12 -43.46
C LEU A 2 -1.08 35.06 -43.34
N VAL A 3 -0.55 34.84 -42.13
CA VAL A 3 0.33 33.70 -41.83
C VAL A 3 -0.36 32.90 -40.73
N HIS A 4 -0.86 31.74 -41.13
CA HIS A 4 -1.29 30.68 -40.22
C HIS A 4 -0.07 30.15 -39.46
N SER A 5 -0.10 30.23 -38.13
CA SER A 5 0.79 29.46 -37.27
C SER A 5 0.07 28.18 -36.87
N THR A 6 0.48 27.06 -37.46
CA THR A 6 0.06 25.71 -37.12
C THR A 6 0.48 25.37 -35.70
N ALA A 7 -0.46 24.80 -34.93
CA ALA A 7 -0.23 24.25 -33.61
C ALA A 7 0.82 23.13 -33.67
N ASP A 8 1.74 23.17 -32.72
CA ASP A 8 2.83 22.22 -32.53
C ASP A 8 2.27 20.89 -32.00
N GLU A 9 2.20 19.89 -32.89
CA GLU A 9 1.66 18.55 -32.67
C GLU A 9 2.72 17.55 -32.15
N THR A 10 3.82 18.04 -31.56
CA THR A 10 4.95 17.20 -31.09
C THR A 10 4.98 16.96 -29.58
N SER A 11 3.80 16.86 -28.95
CA SER A 11 3.65 16.15 -27.68
C SER A 11 3.83 14.65 -27.93
N ALA A 12 5.10 14.23 -27.99
CA ALA A 12 5.49 12.83 -27.99
C ALA A 12 4.77 12.11 -26.84
N ARG A 13 3.78 11.28 -27.22
CA ARG A 13 3.07 10.35 -26.34
C ARG A 13 4.11 9.46 -25.66
N SER A 14 4.63 9.91 -24.53
CA SER A 14 5.54 9.12 -23.70
C SER A 14 4.88 7.78 -23.45
N CYS A 15 5.61 6.68 -23.64
CA CYS A 15 5.21 5.31 -23.36
C CYS A 15 4.83 5.17 -21.88
N ARG A 16 3.67 5.68 -21.46
CA ARG A 16 3.13 5.42 -20.13
C ARG A 16 2.52 4.03 -20.23
N SER A 17 3.05 3.12 -19.44
CA SER A 17 2.37 1.89 -19.07
C SER A 17 1.00 2.27 -18.50
N VAL A 18 -0.02 2.21 -19.36
CA VAL A 18 -1.41 2.24 -18.94
C VAL A 18 -1.83 0.78 -19.03
N PHE A 19 -2.27 0.21 -17.91
CA PHE A 19 -2.85 -1.14 -17.68
C PHE A 19 -2.08 -1.99 -16.65
N GLY A 20 -2.84 -2.45 -15.64
CA GLY A 20 -2.39 -3.13 -14.43
C GLY A 20 -2.35 -4.67 -14.50
N ARG A 21 -1.95 -5.27 -13.38
CA ARG A 21 -1.84 -6.72 -13.15
C ARG A 21 -3.11 -7.51 -13.51
N TRP A 22 -2.89 -8.77 -13.86
CA TRP A 22 -3.92 -9.78 -14.10
C TRP A 22 -4.57 -10.26 -12.79
N TYR A 23 -5.90 -10.34 -12.75
CA TYR A 23 -6.67 -10.92 -11.62
C TYR A 23 -7.46 -12.18 -12.04
N ASP A 24 -7.06 -12.88 -13.11
CA ASP A 24 -7.58 -14.21 -13.37
C ASP A 24 -6.63 -15.27 -12.78
N ASN A 25 -7.18 -16.37 -12.25
CA ASN A 25 -6.44 -17.43 -11.56
C ASN A 25 -5.54 -18.26 -12.49
N SER A 26 -5.54 -18.00 -13.79
CA SER A 26 -4.62 -18.62 -14.74
C SER A 26 -3.31 -17.83 -14.79
N THR A 27 -2.20 -18.54 -14.96
CA THR A 27 -0.89 -17.92 -15.18
C THR A 27 -0.89 -17.32 -16.59
N PRO A 28 -0.93 -15.99 -16.77
CA PRO A 28 -0.93 -15.42 -18.10
C PRO A 28 0.31 -15.83 -18.87
N THR A 29 0.13 -16.20 -20.12
CA THR A 29 1.19 -16.47 -21.08
C THR A 29 1.56 -15.19 -21.83
N LEU A 30 2.76 -15.16 -22.41
CA LEU A 30 3.19 -14.09 -23.29
C LEU A 30 2.22 -13.89 -24.47
N GLN A 31 1.62 -14.96 -24.98
CA GLN A 31 0.59 -14.91 -26.04
C GLN A 31 -0.68 -14.19 -25.57
N GLN A 32 -1.13 -14.48 -24.35
CA GLN A 32 -2.29 -13.81 -23.75
C GLN A 32 -2.02 -12.32 -23.48
N CYS A 33 -0.78 -11.99 -23.10
CA CYS A 33 -0.31 -10.61 -22.99
C CYS A 33 -0.37 -9.88 -24.35
N ALA A 34 0.14 -10.52 -25.41
CA ALA A 34 0.13 -9.98 -26.77
C ALA A 34 -1.28 -9.84 -27.33
N LEU A 35 -2.17 -10.79 -27.08
CA LEU A 35 -3.57 -10.72 -27.53
C LEU A 35 -4.29 -9.49 -26.97
N ARG A 36 -4.12 -9.18 -25.68
CA ARG A 36 -4.69 -7.96 -25.09
C ARG A 36 -4.05 -6.70 -25.63
N CYS A 37 -2.75 -6.74 -25.86
CA CYS A 37 -2.03 -5.64 -26.50
C CYS A 37 -2.67 -5.25 -27.83
N SER A 38 -3.15 -6.24 -28.60
CA SER A 38 -3.83 -6.00 -29.88
C SER A 38 -5.19 -5.29 -29.77
N TRP A 39 -5.79 -5.24 -28.58
CA TRP A 39 -7.02 -4.48 -28.33
C TRP A 39 -6.76 -3.00 -28.10
N CYS A 40 -5.49 -2.62 -27.89
CA CYS A 40 -5.08 -1.24 -27.78
C CYS A 40 -4.55 -0.75 -29.14
N PRO A 41 -5.21 0.23 -29.79
CA PRO A 41 -4.85 0.66 -31.15
C PRO A 41 -3.49 1.37 -31.22
N VAL A 42 -2.92 1.73 -30.07
CA VAL A 42 -1.62 2.42 -29.99
C VAL A 42 -0.50 1.52 -29.53
N CYS A 43 -0.74 0.26 -29.14
CA CYS A 43 0.29 -0.63 -28.61
C CYS A 43 0.88 -1.58 -29.67
N ARG A 44 2.22 -1.70 -29.72
CA ARG A 44 2.96 -2.57 -30.64
C ARG A 44 3.69 -3.71 -29.95
N TYR A 45 4.16 -3.50 -28.72
CA TYR A 45 4.93 -4.50 -28.00
C TYR A 45 4.22 -4.93 -26.72
N ALA A 46 4.29 -6.22 -26.42
CA ALA A 46 3.88 -6.78 -25.14
C ALA A 46 5.12 -7.37 -24.46
N SER A 47 5.31 -7.04 -23.18
CA SER A 47 6.35 -7.63 -22.34
C SER A 47 5.71 -8.39 -21.19
N PHE A 48 6.20 -9.60 -20.94
CA PHE A 48 5.68 -10.47 -19.89
C PHE A 48 6.82 -11.03 -19.04
N SER A 49 6.71 -10.96 -17.72
CA SER A 49 7.61 -11.68 -16.81
C SER A 49 6.87 -12.79 -16.08
N TYR A 50 7.37 -14.02 -16.24
CA TYR A 50 6.86 -15.17 -15.48
C TYR A 50 7.15 -15.04 -13.99
N GLN A 51 8.32 -14.47 -13.64
CA GLN A 51 8.74 -14.25 -12.26
C GLN A 51 7.86 -13.21 -11.56
N GLN A 52 7.50 -12.14 -12.27
CA GLN A 52 6.69 -11.05 -11.70
C GLN A 52 5.18 -11.27 -11.89
N ARG A 53 4.77 -12.28 -12.67
CA ARG A 53 3.39 -12.49 -13.16
C ARG A 53 2.78 -11.21 -13.71
N ASP A 54 3.58 -10.50 -14.50
CA ASP A 54 3.30 -9.13 -14.90
C ASP A 54 3.32 -8.96 -16.41
N CYS A 55 2.43 -8.10 -16.90
CA CYS A 55 2.22 -7.79 -18.31
C CYS A 55 2.30 -6.29 -18.51
N SER A 56 3.20 -5.84 -19.38
CA SER A 56 3.39 -4.43 -19.72
C SER A 56 3.23 -4.24 -21.24
N LEU A 57 2.56 -3.16 -21.63
CA LEU A 57 2.23 -2.85 -23.03
C LEU A 57 2.91 -1.55 -23.46
N TYR A 58 3.44 -1.50 -24.68
CA TYR A 58 4.23 -0.36 -25.16
C TYR A 58 3.80 0.07 -26.56
N SER A 59 3.78 1.39 -26.78
CA SER A 59 3.20 1.98 -27.99
C SER A 59 4.07 1.86 -29.23
N ALA A 60 5.33 2.26 -29.16
CA ALA A 60 6.32 2.02 -30.22
C ALA A 60 7.76 2.45 -29.86
N CYS A 61 7.98 3.19 -28.77
CA CYS A 61 9.26 3.87 -28.55
C CYS A 61 10.04 3.25 -27.38
N ASN A 62 11.17 2.65 -27.75
CA ASN A 62 12.25 2.14 -26.94
C ASN A 62 11.93 0.97 -25.96
N VAL A 63 12.03 -0.26 -26.47
CA VAL A 63 12.01 -1.51 -25.69
C VAL A 63 13.38 -1.92 -25.15
N GLU A 64 14.47 -1.20 -25.47
CA GLU A 64 15.83 -1.52 -24.96
C GLU A 64 15.91 -1.55 -23.43
N PRO A 65 15.21 -0.70 -22.65
CA PRO A 65 15.25 -0.79 -21.19
C PRO A 65 14.76 -2.15 -20.64
N LEU A 66 14.04 -2.94 -21.45
CA LEU A 66 13.46 -4.24 -21.08
C LEU A 66 14.31 -5.43 -21.54
N LEU A 67 15.30 -5.20 -22.40
CA LEU A 67 16.19 -6.23 -22.97
C LEU A 67 17.62 -5.84 -22.54
N PRO A 68 18.29 -6.40 -21.50
CA PRO A 68 18.06 -7.62 -20.71
C PRO A 68 18.26 -7.35 -19.19
N ARG A 69 17.36 -6.63 -18.51
CA ARG A 69 17.49 -6.35 -17.07
C ARG A 69 16.82 -7.42 -16.23
N GLY A 70 17.54 -8.50 -15.92
CA GLY A 70 17.46 -9.31 -14.69
C GLY A 70 16.13 -9.93 -14.19
N TYR A 71 14.95 -9.57 -14.71
CA TYR A 71 13.65 -9.89 -14.11
C TYR A 71 12.81 -10.86 -14.95
N GLY A 72 13.44 -11.57 -15.89
CA GLY A 72 12.80 -12.60 -16.71
C GLY A 72 11.70 -12.09 -17.65
N TYR A 73 11.70 -10.80 -17.99
CA TYR A 73 10.78 -10.24 -18.99
C TYR A 73 11.12 -10.77 -20.39
N ARG A 74 10.09 -11.23 -21.10
CA ARG A 74 10.13 -11.56 -22.51
C ARG A 74 9.25 -10.56 -23.24
N THR A 75 9.85 -9.82 -24.17
CA THR A 75 9.14 -8.83 -24.98
C THR A 75 8.96 -9.36 -26.40
N VAL A 76 7.75 -9.22 -26.95
CA VAL A 76 7.43 -9.60 -28.32
C VAL A 76 6.72 -8.45 -29.03
N ASP A 77 6.96 -8.37 -30.33
CA ASP A 77 6.06 -7.65 -31.23
C ASP A 77 4.73 -8.42 -31.29
N VAL A 78 3.63 -7.69 -31.08
CA VAL A 78 2.29 -8.26 -31.00
C VAL A 78 1.87 -8.93 -32.30
N ALA A 79 2.23 -8.35 -33.45
CA ALA A 79 1.89 -8.93 -34.75
C ALA A 79 2.60 -10.27 -34.94
N MET A 80 3.87 -10.36 -34.54
CA MET A 80 4.63 -11.62 -34.58
C MET A 80 4.05 -12.68 -33.64
N ALA A 81 3.73 -12.30 -32.40
CA ALA A 81 3.19 -13.23 -31.42
C ALA A 81 1.82 -13.81 -31.83
N LEU A 82 0.97 -12.99 -32.46
CA LEU A 82 -0.33 -13.42 -32.98
C LEU A 82 -0.21 -14.29 -34.24
N ALA A 83 0.76 -14.01 -35.12
CA ALA A 83 1.03 -14.84 -36.28
C ALA A 83 1.45 -16.27 -35.88
N VAL A 84 2.28 -16.41 -34.84
CA VAL A 84 2.70 -17.71 -34.28
C VAL A 84 1.55 -18.47 -33.61
N ALA A 85 0.55 -17.76 -33.07
CA ALA A 85 -0.63 -18.40 -32.48
C ALA A 85 -1.57 -19.00 -33.55
N ARG A 86 -1.62 -18.39 -34.75
CA ARG A 86 -2.46 -18.83 -35.86
C ARG A 86 -1.93 -20.06 -36.60
N SER A 87 -0.67 -20.45 -36.40
CA SER A 87 -0.05 -21.62 -37.03
C SER A 87 -0.15 -22.90 -36.22
N LYS A 88 -0.79 -22.88 -35.03
CA LYS A 88 -1.03 -24.07 -34.22
C LYS A 88 -2.49 -24.52 -34.34
N PRO A 89 -2.78 -25.81 -34.59
CA PRO A 89 -4.16 -26.31 -34.63
C PRO A 89 -4.79 -26.17 -33.24
N ALA A 90 -5.94 -25.49 -33.19
CA ALA A 90 -6.66 -25.22 -31.96
C ALA A 90 -7.21 -26.52 -31.34
N ARG A 91 -6.82 -26.83 -30.10
CA ARG A 91 -7.59 -27.72 -29.24
C ARG A 91 -8.74 -26.94 -28.63
N VAL A 92 -9.96 -27.32 -29.01
CA VAL A 92 -11.20 -26.84 -28.42
C VAL A 92 -11.36 -27.45 -27.03
N CYS A 93 -11.42 -26.61 -25.99
CA CYS A 93 -11.93 -27.02 -24.68
C CYS A 93 -13.30 -26.38 -24.48
N GLY A 94 -14.32 -27.23 -24.37
CA GLY A 94 -15.71 -26.87 -24.21
C GLY A 94 -16.00 -26.24 -22.84
N TYR A 95 -16.86 -25.22 -22.86
CA TYR A 95 -17.46 -24.62 -21.69
C TYR A 95 -18.69 -25.44 -21.29
N ALA A 96 -18.66 -26.09 -20.13
CA ALA A 96 -19.86 -26.65 -19.52
C ALA A 96 -20.55 -25.55 -18.70
N GLY A 97 -21.71 -25.11 -19.18
CA GLY A 97 -22.56 -24.19 -18.45
C GLY A 97 -23.24 -24.89 -17.28
N VAL A 98 -23.19 -24.29 -16.09
CA VAL A 98 -24.09 -24.61 -14.99
C VAL A 98 -24.82 -23.33 -14.61
N HIS A 99 -26.09 -23.27 -15.02
CA HIS A 99 -27.06 -22.31 -14.50
C HIS A 99 -27.39 -22.66 -13.05
N ALA A 100 -27.09 -21.76 -12.12
CA ALA A 100 -27.70 -21.74 -10.80
C ALA A 100 -28.34 -20.37 -10.58
N THR A 101 -29.64 -20.29 -10.83
CA THR A 101 -30.49 -19.16 -10.44
C THR A 101 -30.65 -19.15 -8.92
N ARG A 102 -30.08 -18.14 -8.24
CA ARG A 102 -30.51 -17.76 -6.89
C ARG A 102 -30.96 -16.30 -6.94
N LYS A 103 -32.26 -16.11 -6.76
CA LYS A 103 -32.87 -14.80 -6.46
C LYS A 103 -32.24 -14.28 -5.17
N SER A 104 -31.49 -13.19 -5.24
CA SER A 104 -31.14 -12.39 -4.07
C SER A 104 -32.08 -11.19 -4.00
N GLU A 105 -32.76 -11.08 -2.87
CA GLU A 105 -33.56 -9.93 -2.49
C GLU A 105 -32.72 -8.66 -2.54
N GLN A 106 -33.18 -7.70 -3.33
CA GLN A 106 -32.63 -6.35 -3.37
C GLN A 106 -32.95 -5.64 -2.06
N THR A 107 -32.02 -5.67 -1.12
CA THR A 107 -31.96 -4.66 -0.06
C THR A 107 -31.33 -3.41 -0.64
N GLN A 108 -32.03 -2.27 -0.49
CA GLN A 108 -31.60 -0.96 -0.97
C GLN A 108 -30.17 -0.59 -0.52
N PRO A 109 -29.41 0.18 -1.31
CA PRO A 109 -28.04 0.55 -0.95
C PRO A 109 -28.04 1.42 0.32
N LYS A 110 -27.61 0.80 1.41
CA LYS A 110 -27.26 1.47 2.67
C LYS A 110 -26.28 2.60 2.34
N ARG A 111 -26.58 3.85 2.73
CA ARG A 111 -25.69 5.00 2.52
C ARG A 111 -24.26 4.61 2.92
N SER A 112 -23.33 4.68 1.97
CA SER A 112 -21.90 4.48 2.23
C SER A 112 -21.46 5.47 3.30
N SER A 113 -21.06 4.94 4.45
CA SER A 113 -20.42 5.71 5.51
C SER A 113 -19.13 6.31 4.96
N GLN A 114 -18.87 7.60 5.21
CA GLN A 114 -17.72 8.29 4.62
C GLN A 114 -16.36 7.84 5.21
N LEU A 115 -16.35 7.36 6.45
CA LEU A 115 -15.13 7.14 7.22
C LEU A 115 -15.27 6.00 8.25
N ALA A 116 -14.21 5.20 8.41
CA ALA A 116 -14.00 4.32 9.56
C ALA A 116 -12.55 4.42 10.08
N VAL A 117 -12.35 4.10 11.35
CA VAL A 117 -11.02 3.87 11.95
C VAL A 117 -10.85 2.37 12.15
N TYR A 118 -9.68 1.84 11.83
CA TYR A 118 -9.38 0.44 12.05
C TYR A 118 -7.95 0.18 12.56
N THR A 119 -7.80 -0.94 13.26
CA THR A 119 -6.54 -1.41 13.80
C THR A 119 -6.52 -2.93 13.89
N ALA A 120 -5.35 -3.52 14.12
CA ALA A 120 -5.21 -4.94 14.43
C ALA A 120 -4.28 -5.14 15.62
N VAL A 121 -4.73 -5.89 16.62
CA VAL A 121 -3.94 -6.28 17.79
C VAL A 121 -3.90 -7.81 17.86
N ILE A 122 -2.79 -8.38 17.38
CA ILE A 122 -2.59 -9.83 17.25
C ILE A 122 -1.52 -10.29 18.24
N GLY A 123 -1.72 -11.44 18.87
CA GLY A 123 -0.83 -11.99 19.89
C GLY A 123 -0.65 -11.06 21.09
N GLY A 124 0.50 -11.18 21.77
CA GLY A 124 0.81 -10.42 22.99
C GLY A 124 1.49 -9.06 22.78
N TYR A 125 1.49 -8.50 21.57
CA TYR A 125 2.16 -7.22 21.29
C TYR A 125 1.51 -6.05 22.04
N GLU A 126 0.18 -6.05 22.10
CA GLU A 126 -0.61 -5.12 22.89
C GLU A 126 -1.65 -5.92 23.68
N LYS A 127 -1.82 -5.60 24.96
CA LYS A 127 -2.81 -6.28 25.80
C LYS A 127 -4.24 -5.83 25.49
N THR A 128 -4.40 -4.55 25.16
CA THR A 128 -5.71 -3.93 24.97
C THR A 128 -5.69 -2.88 23.86
N PHE A 129 -6.83 -2.75 23.18
CA PHE A 129 -7.10 -1.64 22.28
C PHE A 129 -7.12 -0.32 23.06
N LYS A 130 -6.53 0.74 22.50
CA LYS A 130 -6.61 2.07 23.11
C LYS A 130 -7.97 2.67 22.78
N GLU A 131 -8.82 2.79 23.78
CA GLU A 131 -10.12 3.45 23.62
C GLU A 131 -9.93 4.91 23.16
N PRO A 132 -10.60 5.34 22.08
CA PRO A 132 -10.58 6.73 21.64
C PRO A 132 -11.41 7.61 22.59
N THR A 133 -11.16 8.91 22.57
CA THR A 133 -11.93 9.87 23.40
C THR A 133 -13.37 10.04 22.89
N HIS A 134 -13.60 9.82 21.58
CA HIS A 134 -14.88 9.99 20.92
C HIS A 134 -15.23 8.74 20.09
N CYS A 135 -16.48 8.25 20.19
CA CYS A 135 -17.01 7.16 19.35
C CYS A 135 -17.90 7.71 18.20
N ASN A 136 -17.52 8.82 17.58
CA ASN A 136 -18.34 9.54 16.58
C ASN A 136 -18.25 8.97 15.16
N VAL A 137 -17.36 8.01 14.92
CA VAL A 137 -17.24 7.25 13.68
C VAL A 137 -17.12 5.76 14.00
N PRO A 138 -17.37 4.84 13.05
CA PRO A 138 -17.13 3.43 13.28
C PRO A 138 -15.65 3.12 13.56
N PHE A 139 -15.40 2.42 14.67
CA PHE A 139 -14.09 1.88 15.05
C PHE A 139 -14.12 0.35 14.91
N ILE A 140 -13.21 -0.22 14.12
CA ILE A 140 -13.16 -1.66 13.80
C ILE A 140 -11.82 -2.23 14.23
N ALA A 141 -11.84 -3.29 15.04
CA ALA A 141 -10.66 -3.88 15.64
C ALA A 141 -10.52 -5.35 15.26
N TYR A 142 -9.43 -5.71 14.60
CA TYR A 142 -9.12 -7.10 14.29
C TYR A 142 -8.25 -7.72 15.38
N THR A 143 -8.61 -8.91 15.86
CA THR A 143 -7.90 -9.60 16.95
C THR A 143 -7.94 -11.11 16.76
N ASP A 144 -7.04 -11.80 17.43
CA ASP A 144 -7.05 -13.25 17.65
C ASP A 144 -7.72 -13.66 18.97
N GLU A 145 -8.08 -12.68 19.81
CA GLU A 145 -8.69 -12.88 21.14
C GLU A 145 -9.70 -11.76 21.47
N LEU A 146 -10.93 -12.13 21.85
CA LEU A 146 -12.02 -11.18 22.15
C LEU A 146 -11.89 -10.50 23.52
N THR A 147 -11.02 -10.99 24.40
CA THR A 147 -10.83 -10.48 25.77
C THR A 147 -10.01 -9.18 25.80
N LYS A 148 -9.40 -8.77 24.68
CA LYS A 148 -8.53 -7.58 24.57
C LYS A 148 -9.25 -6.23 24.70
N THR A 149 -10.45 -6.21 25.27
CA THR A 149 -11.20 -4.98 25.55
C THR A 149 -10.67 -4.27 26.79
N HIS A 150 -10.52 -2.95 26.71
CA HIS A 150 -10.44 -2.12 27.90
C HIS A 150 -11.86 -1.72 28.32
N VAL A 151 -12.50 -2.48 29.21
CA VAL A 151 -13.76 -2.04 29.83
C VAL A 151 -13.40 -0.99 30.88
N THR A 152 -13.36 0.27 30.46
CA THR A 152 -13.09 1.38 31.38
C THR A 152 -14.40 1.76 32.05
N HIS A 153 -14.54 1.46 33.35
CA HIS A 153 -15.65 1.91 34.21
C HIS A 153 -17.07 1.62 33.68
N GLY A 154 -17.33 0.41 33.17
CA GLY A 154 -18.66 0.00 32.71
C GLY A 154 -19.14 0.67 31.41
N LYS A 155 -18.30 1.47 30.75
CA LYS A 155 -18.60 2.01 29.41
C LYS A 155 -18.33 0.96 28.34
N ARG A 156 -19.25 0.85 27.37
CA ARG A 156 -19.06 0.01 26.18
C ARG A 156 -17.91 0.58 25.35
N SER A 157 -17.00 -0.29 24.90
CA SER A 157 -15.90 0.05 24.00
C SER A 157 -16.42 0.70 22.71
N CYS A 158 -15.68 1.68 22.17
CA CYS A 158 -15.96 2.21 20.84
C CYS A 158 -15.64 1.16 19.76
N TRP A 159 -14.72 0.23 20.03
CA TRP A 159 -14.23 -0.75 19.08
C TRP A 159 -15.24 -1.89 18.87
N ARG A 160 -15.66 -2.07 17.62
CA ARG A 160 -16.28 -3.30 17.16
C ARG A 160 -15.20 -4.32 16.84
N MET A 161 -15.02 -5.30 17.72
CA MET A 161 -14.02 -6.35 17.56
C MET A 161 -14.47 -7.43 16.58
N ILE A 162 -13.50 -7.97 15.84
CA ILE A 162 -13.69 -9.01 14.83
C ILE A 162 -12.56 -10.05 14.98
N ILE A 163 -12.94 -11.30 15.19
CA ILE A 163 -12.04 -12.46 15.06
C ILE A 163 -12.10 -12.91 13.61
N ALA A 164 -11.06 -12.66 12.83
CA ALA A 164 -11.12 -12.94 11.39
C ALA A 164 -9.92 -13.69 10.85
N ARG A 165 -9.65 -14.88 11.41
CA ARG A 165 -8.64 -15.81 10.84
C ARG A 165 -8.87 -16.09 9.35
N ALA A 166 -10.13 -16.12 8.89
CA ALA A 166 -10.48 -16.34 7.49
C ALA A 166 -9.96 -15.23 6.54
N HIS A 167 -9.75 -14.00 7.02
CA HIS A 167 -9.20 -12.93 6.17
C HIS A 167 -7.79 -13.22 5.67
N LEU A 168 -7.04 -14.05 6.40
CA LEU A 168 -5.69 -14.43 6.04
C LEU A 168 -5.61 -15.24 4.75
N GLU A 169 -6.72 -15.88 4.34
CA GLU A 169 -6.83 -16.57 3.05
C GLU A 169 -6.85 -15.60 1.86
N LEU A 170 -7.09 -14.32 2.09
CA LEU A 170 -7.08 -13.28 1.05
C LEU A 170 -5.66 -12.83 0.68
N ASP A 171 -4.63 -13.35 1.36
CA ASP A 171 -3.25 -13.15 1.00
C ASP A 171 -2.90 -13.85 -0.32
N TYR A 172 -2.59 -13.03 -1.32
CA TYR A 172 -2.25 -13.48 -2.67
C TYR A 172 -0.73 -13.62 -2.89
N THR A 173 0.09 -13.39 -1.87
CA THR A 173 1.56 -13.38 -1.97
C THR A 173 2.20 -14.72 -1.58
N ARG A 174 1.42 -15.82 -1.62
CA ARG A 174 1.89 -17.15 -1.22
C ARG A 174 3.24 -17.52 -1.85
N GLY A 175 4.18 -17.93 -1.00
CA GLY A 175 5.55 -18.28 -1.39
C GLY A 175 6.56 -17.15 -1.21
N CYS A 176 6.10 -15.92 -0.99
CA CYS A 176 6.96 -14.82 -0.56
C CYS A 176 7.35 -14.98 0.92
N ARG A 177 8.52 -14.46 1.30
CA ARG A 177 9.12 -14.57 2.64
C ARG A 177 8.16 -14.23 3.79
N ASN A 178 7.49 -13.09 3.68
CA ASN A 178 6.54 -12.56 4.65
C ASN A 178 5.07 -12.76 4.22
N SER A 179 4.79 -13.64 3.26
CA SER A 179 3.42 -14.08 3.02
C SER A 179 2.86 -14.74 4.28
N ILE A 180 1.54 -14.68 4.50
CA ILE A 180 0.91 -15.27 5.68
C ILE A 180 1.14 -16.79 5.73
N ALA A 181 1.25 -17.45 4.57
CA ALA A 181 1.60 -18.87 4.51
C ALA A 181 3.02 -19.17 5.02
N SER A 182 3.94 -18.21 4.92
CA SER A 182 5.36 -18.37 5.27
C SER A 182 5.74 -17.74 6.61
N ASN A 183 5.03 -16.69 7.03
CA ASN A 183 5.31 -15.95 8.26
C ASN A 183 4.00 -15.58 8.98
N GLN A 184 3.66 -16.35 10.02
CA GLN A 184 2.47 -16.11 10.86
C GLN A 184 2.80 -15.38 12.16
N GLY A 185 3.97 -14.73 12.25
CA GLY A 185 4.30 -13.89 13.39
C GLY A 185 3.24 -12.81 13.61
N SER A 186 2.87 -12.54 14.86
CA SER A 186 1.78 -11.62 15.20
C SER A 186 1.91 -10.25 14.55
N PHE A 187 3.13 -9.72 14.47
CA PHE A 187 3.44 -8.47 13.79
C PHE A 187 3.16 -8.53 12.27
N ASN A 188 3.53 -9.63 11.61
CA ASN A 188 3.27 -9.83 10.18
C ASN A 188 1.77 -9.99 9.90
N VAL A 189 1.05 -10.70 10.78
CA VAL A 189 -0.41 -10.83 10.69
C VAL A 189 -1.09 -9.47 10.87
N ALA A 190 -0.68 -8.65 11.86
CA ALA A 190 -1.22 -7.30 12.04
C ALA A 190 -0.97 -6.42 10.80
N LYS A 191 0.21 -6.56 10.16
CA LYS A 191 0.53 -5.88 8.90
C LYS A 191 -0.36 -6.27 7.74
N PHE A 192 -0.75 -7.54 7.64
CA PHE A 192 -1.70 -7.93 6.62
C PHE A 192 -2.99 -7.10 6.70
N TYR A 193 -3.54 -6.90 7.90
CA TYR A 193 -4.72 -6.05 8.09
C TYR A 193 -4.43 -4.58 7.72
N LYS A 194 -3.30 -4.03 8.16
CA LYS A 194 -2.85 -2.67 7.82
C LYS A 194 -2.83 -2.44 6.31
N LEU A 195 -2.27 -3.39 5.57
CA LEU A 195 -1.90 -3.23 4.16
C LEU A 195 -2.95 -3.75 3.18
N ASN A 196 -4.00 -4.43 3.66
CA ASN A 196 -5.07 -4.99 2.82
C ASN A 196 -6.50 -4.54 3.19
N PRO A 197 -6.76 -3.29 3.64
CA PRO A 197 -8.11 -2.89 4.06
C PRO A 197 -9.13 -2.94 2.93
N HIS A 198 -8.71 -2.78 1.67
CA HIS A 198 -9.59 -2.91 0.50
C HIS A 198 -10.08 -4.33 0.25
N ARG A 199 -9.48 -5.34 0.91
CA ARG A 199 -9.90 -6.75 0.84
C ARG A 199 -10.80 -7.15 2.01
N LEU A 200 -10.90 -6.31 3.04
CA LEU A 200 -11.67 -6.62 4.26
C LEU A 200 -13.12 -6.22 4.06
N THR A 201 -14.02 -7.20 4.18
CA THR A 201 -15.45 -7.01 3.90
C THR A 201 -16.06 -5.91 4.75
N GLU A 202 -15.61 -5.77 6.00
CA GLU A 202 -16.15 -4.76 6.93
C GLU A 202 -15.72 -3.34 6.61
N LEU A 203 -14.65 -3.17 5.83
CA LEU A 203 -14.15 -1.87 5.41
C LEU A 203 -14.61 -1.50 3.99
N SER A 204 -15.11 -2.47 3.22
CA SER A 204 -15.46 -2.31 1.79
C SER A 204 -16.52 -1.24 1.49
N THR A 205 -17.35 -0.88 2.47
CA THR A 205 -18.43 0.11 2.30
C THR A 205 -18.00 1.55 2.58
N PHE A 206 -16.79 1.74 3.12
CA PHE A 206 -16.28 3.05 3.51
C PHE A 206 -15.48 3.72 2.40
N LYS A 207 -15.73 5.00 2.15
CA LYS A 207 -14.93 5.80 1.21
C LYS A 207 -13.51 5.99 1.74
N HIS A 208 -13.38 6.39 3.01
CA HIS A 208 -12.10 6.54 3.68
C HIS A 208 -11.98 5.58 4.84
N VAL A 209 -10.76 5.10 5.09
CA VAL A 209 -10.42 4.38 6.31
C VAL A 209 -9.14 4.97 6.91
N ILE A 210 -9.03 4.92 8.23
CA ILE A 210 -7.84 5.36 8.96
C ILE A 210 -7.24 4.15 9.65
N TRP A 211 -6.04 3.75 9.25
CA TRP A 211 -5.23 2.82 10.03
C TRP A 211 -4.65 3.53 11.24
N VAL A 212 -4.70 2.88 12.39
CA VAL A 212 -3.90 3.25 13.56
C VAL A 212 -3.19 2.03 14.14
N ASP A 213 -1.93 2.18 14.55
CA ASP A 213 -1.24 1.11 15.30
C ASP A 213 -1.93 0.88 16.66
N GLY A 214 -1.78 -0.32 17.22
CA GLY A 214 -2.40 -0.68 18.51
C GLY A 214 -1.97 0.17 19.71
N THR A 215 -0.94 0.99 19.58
CA THR A 215 -0.47 1.96 20.60
C THR A 215 -1.14 3.32 20.51
N VAL A 216 -1.87 3.61 19.43
CA VAL A 216 -2.40 4.95 19.15
C VAL A 216 -3.77 5.12 19.77
N ARG A 217 -3.93 6.19 20.56
CA ARG A 217 -5.24 6.68 21.03
C ARG A 217 -5.64 7.91 20.24
N ILE A 218 -6.77 7.83 19.52
CA ILE A 218 -7.40 9.00 18.89
C ILE A 218 -8.10 9.83 19.96
N HIS A 219 -7.83 11.13 19.99
CA HIS A 219 -8.48 12.05 20.93
C HIS A 219 -9.29 13.15 20.24
N ALA A 220 -9.16 13.32 18.93
CA ALA A 220 -9.94 14.29 18.16
C ALA A 220 -11.35 13.81 17.79
N ASP A 221 -12.23 14.79 17.59
CA ASP A 221 -13.49 14.62 16.87
C ASP A 221 -13.21 14.51 15.36
N LEU A 222 -13.25 13.29 14.82
CA LEU A 222 -13.02 13.03 13.39
C LEU A 222 -14.17 13.48 12.46
N THR A 223 -15.29 13.95 13.00
CA THR A 223 -16.39 14.55 12.24
C THR A 223 -16.27 16.08 12.13
N ALA A 224 -15.35 16.67 12.91
CA ALA A 224 -15.10 18.10 12.89
C ALA A 224 -14.59 18.58 11.52
N LEU A 225 -14.99 19.80 11.14
CA LEU A 225 -14.60 20.45 9.89
C LEU A 225 -13.07 20.51 9.70
N ALA A 226 -12.33 20.60 10.80
CA ALA A 226 -10.87 20.60 10.79
C ALA A 226 -10.28 19.33 10.15
N PHE A 227 -10.88 18.16 10.38
CA PHE A 227 -10.44 16.90 9.79
C PHE A 227 -11.02 16.68 8.39
N ALA A 228 -12.16 17.29 8.07
CA ALA A 228 -12.74 17.23 6.73
C ALA A 228 -11.77 17.70 5.63
N ARG A 229 -10.94 18.72 5.91
CA ARG A 229 -9.90 19.19 4.97
C ARG A 229 -8.81 18.16 4.69
N VAL A 230 -8.45 17.35 5.68
CA VAL A 230 -7.52 16.23 5.48
C VAL A 230 -8.17 15.24 4.52
N LEU A 231 -9.39 14.79 4.81
CA LEU A 231 -10.12 13.85 3.95
C LEU A 231 -10.30 14.35 2.51
N THR A 232 -10.59 15.64 2.31
CA THR A 232 -10.72 16.20 0.96
C THR A 232 -9.37 16.30 0.23
N SER A 233 -8.28 16.49 0.97
CA SER A 233 -6.91 16.55 0.42
C SER A 233 -6.30 15.16 0.21
N THR A 234 -6.80 14.14 0.91
CA THR A 234 -6.42 12.74 0.72
C THR A 234 -7.01 12.20 -0.59
N SER A 235 -6.34 12.49 -1.71
CA SER A 235 -6.69 11.88 -2.99
C SER A 235 -6.50 10.36 -2.95
N ILE A 236 -5.41 9.89 -2.34
CA ILE A 236 -5.03 8.48 -2.26
C ILE A 236 -4.67 8.07 -0.83
N VAL A 237 -3.58 8.62 -0.30
CA VAL A 237 -3.06 8.29 1.04
C VAL A 237 -2.52 9.52 1.75
N SER A 238 -2.63 9.54 3.08
CA SER A 238 -2.00 10.54 3.94
C SER A 238 -1.29 9.90 5.11
N ALA A 239 -0.12 10.42 5.47
CA ALA A 239 0.69 9.94 6.59
C ALA A 239 1.53 11.08 7.16
N PHE A 240 2.05 10.91 8.38
CA PHE A 240 2.93 11.91 9.01
C PHE A 240 4.36 11.78 8.50
N GLU A 241 5.04 12.91 8.32
CA GLU A 241 6.48 12.94 8.06
C GLU A 241 7.26 12.39 9.25
N HIS A 242 8.38 11.73 8.95
CA HIS A 242 9.24 11.12 9.94
C HIS A 242 10.17 12.13 10.62
N CYS A 243 9.60 13.04 11.41
CA CYS A 243 10.37 13.95 12.24
C CYS A 243 9.65 14.31 13.53
N GLU A 244 10.44 14.46 14.59
CA GLU A 244 10.01 15.02 15.86
C GLU A 244 10.58 16.42 16.01
N LEU A 245 9.69 17.42 15.99
CA LEU A 245 10.06 18.80 16.25
C LEU A 245 10.18 18.97 17.77
N ASN A 246 11.42 19.02 18.27
CA ASN A 246 11.82 19.23 19.68
C ASN A 246 11.69 18.03 20.64
N PRO A 247 12.56 17.01 20.56
CA PRO A 247 12.70 16.07 21.65
C PRO A 247 13.48 16.69 22.83
N PRO A 248 13.10 16.42 24.09
CA PRO A 248 13.88 16.82 25.27
C PRO A 248 15.25 16.12 25.36
N THR A 249 15.52 15.14 24.50
CA THR A 249 16.77 14.37 24.43
C THR A 249 17.23 14.24 22.98
N ARG A 250 18.52 14.51 22.71
CA ARG A 250 19.15 14.68 21.37
C ARG A 250 19.12 13.47 20.40
N PHE A 251 18.31 12.45 20.62
CA PHE A 251 18.40 11.16 19.90
C PHE A 251 17.09 10.64 19.27
N GLU A 252 16.03 11.43 19.15
CA GLU A 252 14.84 11.01 18.37
C GLU A 252 14.87 11.66 16.98
N HIS A 253 15.55 10.90 16.12
CA HIS A 253 16.09 11.24 14.81
C HIS A 253 15.00 11.59 13.79
N CYS A 254 15.11 12.78 13.21
CA CYS A 254 14.51 13.05 11.91
C CYS A 254 15.29 12.28 10.82
N ARG A 255 14.65 11.93 9.70
CA ARG A 255 15.28 11.11 8.64
C ARG A 255 15.82 11.93 7.48
N ASP A 256 15.54 13.22 7.45
CA ASP A 256 15.88 14.15 6.38
C ASP A 256 15.34 13.71 5.03
N GLY A 257 14.19 13.01 5.03
CA GLY A 257 13.57 12.48 3.83
C GLY A 257 14.39 11.38 3.15
N LEU A 258 15.38 10.80 3.84
CA LEU A 258 16.29 9.78 3.30
C LEU A 258 15.93 8.37 3.78
N LEU A 259 15.76 7.44 2.85
CA LEU A 259 15.45 6.03 3.18
C LEU A 259 16.62 5.37 3.90
N ARG A 260 17.86 5.60 3.46
CA ARG A 260 19.07 5.04 4.10
C ARG A 260 19.16 5.36 5.59
N ASN A 261 18.70 6.54 6.01
CA ASN A 261 18.73 6.95 7.41
C ASN A 261 17.77 6.09 8.25
N GLU A 262 16.67 5.63 7.68
CA GLU A 262 15.74 4.71 8.35
C GLU A 262 16.32 3.29 8.41
N VAL A 263 16.93 2.82 7.33
CA VAL A 263 17.56 1.49 7.29
C VAL A 263 18.69 1.39 8.31
N HIS A 264 19.63 2.35 8.33
CA HIS A 264 20.78 2.33 9.24
C HIS A 264 20.37 2.28 10.72
N ILE A 265 19.35 3.06 11.12
CA ILE A 265 18.87 3.07 12.50
C ILE A 265 18.30 1.70 12.89
N MET A 266 17.63 1.01 11.97
CA MET A 266 17.09 -0.32 12.24
C MET A 266 18.19 -1.38 12.34
N ASP A 267 19.24 -1.28 11.53
CA ASP A 267 20.42 -2.14 11.63
C ASP A 267 21.12 -1.98 12.98
N ASP A 268 21.28 -0.75 13.47
CA ASP A 268 21.86 -0.48 14.78
C ASP A 268 20.99 -1.06 15.91
N ILE A 269 19.66 -0.87 15.85
CA ILE A 269 18.72 -1.46 16.82
C ILE A 269 18.78 -2.99 16.78
N PHE A 270 18.86 -3.59 15.59
CA PHE A 270 18.92 -5.04 15.42
C PHE A 270 20.22 -5.62 16.00
N ARG A 271 21.36 -4.97 15.76
CA ARG A 271 22.67 -5.35 16.32
C ARG A 271 22.68 -5.19 17.84
N ALA A 272 22.17 -4.07 18.36
CA ALA A 272 22.12 -3.78 19.79
C ALA A 272 21.19 -4.75 20.55
N SER A 273 20.12 -5.21 19.93
CA SER A 273 19.12 -6.11 20.54
C SER A 273 19.51 -7.60 20.55
N ARG A 274 20.80 -7.94 20.29
CA ARG A 274 21.31 -9.32 20.19
C ARG A 274 20.46 -10.20 19.27
N GLY A 275 20.08 -9.66 18.10
CA GLY A 275 19.28 -10.36 17.09
C GLY A 275 17.85 -10.59 17.56
N SER A 276 17.16 -9.50 17.93
CA SER A 276 15.78 -9.46 18.46
C SER A 276 14.96 -10.69 18.10
N LYS A 277 14.83 -11.63 19.06
CA LYS A 277 14.20 -12.94 18.85
C LYS A 277 12.71 -12.89 18.47
N GLY A 278 12.09 -11.71 18.43
CA GLY A 278 10.63 -11.56 18.29
C GLY A 278 10.16 -11.09 16.91
N VAL A 279 10.37 -9.81 16.57
CA VAL A 279 9.61 -9.12 15.51
C VAL A 279 10.30 -9.14 14.15
N TYR A 280 11.62 -9.03 14.12
CA TYR A 280 12.42 -8.90 12.89
C TYR A 280 13.19 -10.17 12.53
N ARG A 281 12.84 -11.30 13.15
CA ARG A 281 13.49 -12.58 12.86
C ARG A 281 13.29 -12.95 11.38
N GLY A 282 14.39 -13.25 10.70
CA GLY A 282 14.37 -13.67 9.29
C GLY A 282 14.11 -12.54 8.29
N GLN A 283 14.10 -11.28 8.72
CA GLN A 283 14.08 -10.12 7.83
C GLN A 283 15.49 -9.86 7.27
N ASP A 284 15.57 -9.43 6.01
CA ASP A 284 16.83 -9.15 5.32
C ASP A 284 16.89 -7.67 4.93
N PHE A 285 17.29 -6.84 5.90
CA PHE A 285 17.32 -5.38 5.73
C PHE A 285 18.39 -4.95 4.74
N SER A 286 19.55 -5.60 4.77
CA SER A 286 20.63 -5.34 3.81
C SER A 286 20.20 -5.66 2.38
N GLN A 287 19.49 -6.77 2.13
CA GLN A 287 18.95 -7.06 0.81
C GLN A 287 17.88 -6.05 0.38
N GLN A 288 16.99 -5.61 1.30
CA GLN A 288 16.01 -4.58 0.99
C GLN A 288 16.66 -3.26 0.61
N GLU A 289 17.67 -2.83 1.37
CA GLU A 289 18.44 -1.62 1.11
C GLU A 289 19.16 -1.71 -0.24
N GLN A 290 19.89 -2.80 -0.45
CA GLN A 290 20.57 -3.08 -1.71
C GLN A 290 19.61 -2.98 -2.90
N TYR A 291 18.47 -3.66 -2.80
CA TYR A 291 17.48 -3.63 -3.87
C TYR A 291 16.90 -2.21 -4.07
N TYR A 292 16.49 -1.53 -2.99
CA TYR A 292 15.82 -0.25 -3.10
C TYR A 292 16.80 0.84 -3.55
N LEU A 293 17.91 1.02 -2.86
CA LEU A 293 18.81 2.16 -3.09
C LEU A 293 19.78 1.96 -4.26
N HIS A 294 20.06 0.72 -4.67
CA HIS A 294 21.09 0.46 -5.67
C HIS A 294 20.57 -0.20 -6.96
N GLU A 295 19.54 -1.03 -6.90
CA GLU A 295 19.12 -1.84 -8.05
C GLU A 295 17.81 -1.36 -8.71
N SER A 296 16.91 -0.80 -7.91
CA SER A 296 15.56 -0.46 -8.39
C SER A 296 15.51 0.80 -9.26
N GLY A 297 16.51 1.68 -9.14
CA GLY A 297 16.49 3.03 -9.70
C GLY A 297 15.83 4.09 -8.81
N PHE A 298 15.37 3.73 -7.61
CA PHE A 298 14.99 4.70 -6.58
C PHE A 298 16.22 5.55 -6.26
N ARG A 299 16.01 6.87 -6.23
CA ARG A 299 17.06 7.82 -5.85
C ARG A 299 16.66 8.48 -4.55
N GLU A 300 17.62 8.58 -3.65
CA GLU A 300 17.46 9.43 -2.47
C GLU A 300 17.08 10.86 -2.91
N HIS A 301 16.26 11.53 -2.10
CA HIS A 301 15.67 12.83 -2.42
C HIS A 301 14.77 12.90 -3.66
N TRP A 302 14.26 11.77 -4.17
CA TRP A 302 13.32 11.79 -5.30
C TRP A 302 12.14 12.76 -5.06
N PHE A 303 11.63 12.79 -3.83
CA PHE A 303 10.53 13.66 -3.45
C PHE A 303 10.90 15.14 -3.29
N ALA A 304 12.20 15.49 -3.23
CA ALA A 304 12.64 16.86 -2.97
C ALA A 304 12.29 17.85 -4.11
N ASN A 305 12.04 17.34 -5.31
CA ASN A 305 11.68 18.16 -6.48
C ASN A 305 10.19 18.55 -6.50
N TYR A 306 9.37 18.02 -5.59
CA TYR A 306 7.95 18.37 -5.53
C TYR A 306 7.76 19.72 -4.85
N PRO A 307 6.86 20.59 -5.34
CA PRO A 307 6.53 21.86 -4.67
C PRO A 307 6.16 21.69 -3.19
N GLU A 308 5.48 20.60 -2.86
CA GLU A 308 5.06 20.23 -1.50
C GLU A 308 6.23 19.97 -0.55
N ALA A 309 7.41 19.62 -1.07
CA ALA A 309 8.63 19.37 -0.30
C ALA A 309 9.42 20.65 0.02
N ARG A 310 9.07 21.81 -0.58
CA ARG A 310 9.81 23.06 -0.40
C ARG A 310 9.80 23.49 1.06
N GLY A 311 10.99 23.65 1.64
CA GLY A 311 11.15 24.01 3.05
C GLY A 311 10.83 22.88 4.03
N ARG A 312 10.65 21.64 3.54
CA ARG A 312 10.34 20.45 4.35
C ARG A 312 11.45 19.41 4.17
N PRO A 313 12.57 19.52 4.90
CA PRO A 313 13.70 18.60 4.74
C PRO A 313 13.36 17.15 5.06
N GLN A 314 12.22 16.90 5.72
CA GLN A 314 11.77 15.57 6.16
C GLN A 314 10.84 14.89 5.15
N TYR A 315 10.50 15.59 4.09
CA TYR A 315 9.58 15.12 3.07
C TYR A 315 10.22 13.97 2.28
N GLY A 316 9.49 12.85 2.15
CA GLY A 316 9.96 11.66 1.44
C GLY A 316 10.11 10.41 2.31
N VAL A 317 10.03 10.54 3.64
CA VAL A 317 9.92 9.40 4.56
C VAL A 317 8.75 9.63 5.50
N TRP A 318 7.82 8.67 5.54
CA TRP A 318 6.60 8.77 6.32
C TRP A 318 6.50 7.71 7.41
N VAL A 319 5.99 8.12 8.57
CA VAL A 319 5.57 7.23 9.65
C VAL A 319 4.14 6.79 9.41
N THR A 320 3.92 5.49 9.46
CA THR A 320 2.64 4.85 9.12
C THR A 320 1.88 4.36 10.34
N THR A 321 2.16 4.94 11.52
CA THR A 321 1.40 4.66 12.76
C THR A 321 -0.04 5.18 12.69
N PHE A 322 -0.27 6.17 11.82
CA PHE A 322 -1.56 6.72 11.44
C PHE A 322 -1.55 6.93 9.92
N VAL A 323 -2.49 6.31 9.20
CA VAL A 323 -2.58 6.43 7.74
C VAL A 323 -4.03 6.63 7.32
N VAL A 324 -4.33 7.70 6.59
CA VAL A 324 -5.63 7.91 5.95
C VAL A 324 -5.59 7.31 4.55
N LEU A 325 -6.58 6.51 4.18
CA LEU A 325 -6.66 5.82 2.90
C LEU A 325 -8.02 6.13 2.23
N ASN A 326 -8.00 6.60 0.98
CA ASN A 326 -9.20 6.80 0.18
C ASN A 326 -9.50 5.53 -0.64
N LEU A 327 -10.28 4.60 -0.09
CA LEU A 327 -10.60 3.32 -0.74
C LEU A 327 -11.52 3.45 -1.97
N ALA A 328 -12.17 4.60 -2.15
CA ALA A 328 -12.91 4.87 -3.39
C ALA A 328 -11.98 5.17 -4.57
N ASN A 329 -10.74 5.58 -4.33
CA ASN A 329 -9.76 5.79 -5.38
C ASN A 329 -9.08 4.45 -5.76
N PRO A 330 -9.15 4.00 -7.04
CA PRO A 330 -8.51 2.76 -7.47
C PRO A 330 -6.98 2.77 -7.31
N ASP A 331 -6.35 3.95 -7.30
CA ASP A 331 -4.91 4.10 -7.15
C ASP A 331 -4.48 3.76 -5.72
N THR A 332 -5.32 4.05 -4.72
CA THR A 332 -5.13 3.60 -3.34
C THR A 332 -5.08 2.08 -3.25
N ARG A 333 -5.97 1.39 -3.97
CA ARG A 333 -6.01 -0.09 -3.96
C ARG A 333 -4.77 -0.68 -4.62
N ARG A 334 -4.31 -0.08 -5.73
CA ARG A 334 -3.06 -0.47 -6.39
C ARG A 334 -1.85 -0.23 -5.49
N PHE A 335 -1.82 0.91 -4.81
CA PHE A 335 -0.80 1.24 -3.81
C PHE A 335 -0.77 0.20 -2.68
N LEU A 336 -1.93 -0.15 -2.12
CA LEU A 336 -2.05 -1.13 -1.03
C LEU A 336 -1.62 -2.54 -1.46
N ASP A 337 -2.08 -3.02 -2.62
CA ASP A 337 -1.64 -4.30 -3.18
C ASP A 337 -0.12 -4.31 -3.34
N ARG A 338 0.44 -3.26 -3.93
CA ARG A 338 1.88 -3.09 -4.14
C ARG A 338 2.65 -3.03 -2.81
N TRP A 339 2.11 -2.35 -1.81
CA TRP A 339 2.75 -2.19 -0.51
C TRP A 339 2.79 -3.50 0.28
N TRP A 340 1.70 -4.28 0.24
CA TRP A 340 1.70 -5.64 0.77
C TRP A 340 2.68 -6.55 0.02
N PHE A 341 2.72 -6.50 -1.30
CA PHE A 341 3.66 -7.31 -2.10
C PHE A 341 5.12 -7.01 -1.76
N GLU A 342 5.47 -5.75 -1.56
CA GLU A 342 6.83 -5.37 -1.15
C GLU A 342 7.15 -5.84 0.27
N ASN A 343 6.22 -5.69 1.22
CA ASN A 343 6.39 -6.26 2.57
C ASN A 343 6.57 -7.77 2.52
N ALA A 344 5.74 -8.47 1.73
CA ALA A 344 5.75 -9.91 1.57
C ALA A 344 7.08 -10.43 1.01
N ASN A 345 7.71 -9.71 0.07
CA ASN A 345 8.97 -10.14 -0.55
C ASN A 345 10.21 -9.72 0.23
N THR A 346 10.18 -8.55 0.86
CA THR A 346 11.38 -7.93 1.45
C THR A 346 11.31 -7.99 2.97
N THR A 347 11.05 -6.85 3.61
CA THR A 347 11.01 -6.71 5.05
C THR A 347 9.68 -6.13 5.51
N THR A 348 9.44 -6.24 6.81
CA THR A 348 8.32 -5.63 7.50
C THR A 348 8.62 -4.20 7.99
N GLN A 349 9.53 -3.45 7.37
CA GLN A 349 9.73 -2.02 7.69
C GLN A 349 8.77 -1.13 6.89
N ASP A 350 7.79 -0.53 7.56
CA ASP A 350 6.76 0.26 6.87
C ASP A 350 7.31 1.57 6.32
N GLN A 351 8.18 2.26 7.05
CA GLN A 351 8.72 3.58 6.68
C GLN A 351 9.55 3.51 5.39
N VAL A 352 10.27 2.41 5.20
CA VAL A 352 11.07 2.13 4.00
C VAL A 352 10.17 1.68 2.85
N THR A 353 9.35 0.64 3.07
CA THR A 353 8.48 0.07 2.03
C THR A 353 7.42 1.06 1.54
N PHE A 354 6.82 1.86 2.41
CA PHE A 354 5.81 2.86 2.06
C PHE A 354 6.37 3.89 1.08
N SER A 355 7.52 4.48 1.42
CA SER A 355 8.16 5.53 0.65
C SER A 355 8.63 5.01 -0.72
N PHE A 356 9.21 3.80 -0.74
CA PHE A 356 9.59 3.12 -1.97
C PHE A 356 8.38 2.81 -2.86
N VAL A 357 7.27 2.36 -2.29
CA VAL A 357 6.06 2.03 -3.02
C VAL A 357 5.41 3.30 -3.58
N ALA A 358 5.36 4.38 -2.81
CA ALA A 358 4.88 5.67 -3.26
C ALA A 358 5.63 6.12 -4.51
N TRP A 359 6.97 6.12 -4.46
CA TRP A 359 7.84 6.38 -5.61
C TRP A 359 7.50 5.50 -6.82
N ARG A 360 7.46 4.18 -6.64
CA ARG A 360 7.29 3.26 -7.77
C ARG A 360 5.90 3.35 -8.40
N THR A 361 4.90 3.78 -7.63
CA THR A 361 3.55 4.03 -8.15
C THR A 361 3.38 5.43 -8.75
N GLY A 362 4.42 6.28 -8.70
CA GLY A 362 4.34 7.68 -9.13
C GLY A 362 3.40 8.51 -8.26
N LEU A 363 3.21 8.07 -7.01
CA LEU A 363 2.22 8.61 -6.09
C LEU A 363 2.86 9.58 -5.12
N LEU A 364 2.17 10.69 -4.85
CA LEU A 364 2.55 11.66 -3.85
C LEU A 364 1.61 11.57 -2.64
N PRO A 365 2.05 11.01 -1.50
CA PRO A 365 1.28 11.04 -0.27
C PRO A 365 0.99 12.48 0.17
N TYR A 366 -0.21 12.72 0.68
CA TYR A 366 -0.51 13.98 1.36
C TYR A 366 0.13 13.97 2.75
N SER A 367 1.20 14.74 2.93
CA SER A 367 2.01 14.76 4.15
C SER A 367 1.35 15.55 5.29
N LEU A 368 1.35 14.96 6.48
CA LEU A 368 1.00 15.60 7.75
C LEU A 368 2.28 15.91 8.57
N PRO A 369 2.27 16.91 9.47
CA PRO A 369 1.18 17.85 9.78
C PRO A 369 0.87 18.81 8.63
N ALA A 370 -0.40 19.17 8.48
CA ALA A 370 -0.88 20.15 7.50
C ALA A 370 -2.21 20.77 7.95
N HIS A 371 -2.50 21.99 7.48
CA HIS A 371 -3.67 22.78 7.90
C HIS A 371 -3.76 22.91 9.43
N ASN A 372 -4.87 22.46 10.02
CA ASN A 372 -5.13 22.52 11.46
C ASN A 372 -4.61 21.27 12.21
N VAL A 373 -3.94 20.35 11.51
CA VAL A 373 -3.25 19.23 12.14
C VAL A 373 -1.87 19.70 12.60
N THR A 374 -1.67 19.79 13.90
CA THR A 374 -0.43 20.30 14.53
C THR A 374 0.23 19.22 15.36
N GLY A 375 1.55 19.25 15.50
CA GLY A 375 2.33 18.27 16.26
C GLY A 375 3.01 17.23 15.37
N THR A 376 3.37 16.08 15.95
CA THR A 376 4.22 15.07 15.31
C THR A 376 3.50 13.72 15.20
N TRP A 377 4.16 12.71 14.63
CA TRP A 377 3.64 11.34 14.57
C TRP A 377 3.54 10.66 15.96
N LEU A 378 4.14 11.23 17.02
CA LEU A 378 4.04 10.74 18.40
C LEU A 378 2.84 11.36 19.14
N ALA A 379 2.64 12.67 19.00
CA ALA A 379 1.53 13.37 19.61
C ALA A 379 1.17 14.59 18.75
N ASN A 380 -0.10 14.69 18.39
CA ASN A 380 -0.63 15.76 17.55
C ASN A 380 -2.07 16.09 17.93
N SER A 381 -2.68 17.03 17.22
CA SER A 381 -4.06 17.43 17.45
C SER A 381 -5.10 16.36 17.11
N LEU A 382 -4.73 15.21 16.52
CA LEU A 382 -5.63 14.09 16.22
C LEU A 382 -5.50 12.93 17.20
N PHE A 383 -4.26 12.57 17.56
CA PHE A 383 -3.99 11.39 18.37
C PHE A 383 -2.73 11.53 19.24
N LYS A 384 -2.57 10.58 20.16
CA LYS A 384 -1.35 10.37 20.93
C LYS A 384 -0.93 8.90 20.85
N LYS A 385 0.33 8.65 20.52
CA LYS A 385 0.97 7.34 20.64
C LYS A 385 1.29 7.10 22.11
N LEU A 386 0.71 6.04 22.66
CA LEU A 386 0.97 5.61 24.02
C LEU A 386 2.14 4.64 24.03
N ARG A 387 2.81 4.50 25.17
CA ARG A 387 3.80 3.43 25.35
C ARG A 387 3.08 2.09 25.28
N HIS A 388 3.80 1.06 24.85
CA HIS A 388 3.34 -0.31 24.99
C HIS A 388 2.93 -0.55 26.44
N HIS A 389 1.67 -0.91 26.65
CA HIS A 389 1.16 -1.15 27.99
C HIS A 389 1.45 -2.60 28.39
N VAL A 390 2.20 -2.73 29.49
CA VAL A 390 2.04 -3.83 30.46
C VAL A 390 0.60 -3.83 30.97
#